data_AF-A0A843KUQ1-F1
#
_entry.id   AF-A0A843KUQ1-F1
#
_cell.length_a   1.000
_cell.length_b   1.000
_cell.length_c   1.000
_cell.angle_alpha   90.00
_cell.angle_beta   90.00
_cell.angle_gamma   90.00
#
_symmetry.space_group_name_H-M   'P 1'
#
loop_
_entity.id
_entity.type
_entity.pdbx_description
1 polymer ?
#
loop_
_entity_poly.entity_id
_entity_poly.type
_entity_poly.pdbx_seq_one_letter_code
_entity_poly.pdbx_strand_id
1 'polypeptide(L)'
;MQRCGGTLFIAIFIVLVMTVTSCGAVVMIQVVEKGEFVAPVQGALVYSNGTPIGKTDEEGLIEALSPTGDSVPLRVEKYGYDPWEGTIGPKTDEVFVELQRAELSLSVHLYDADTMDPLAGVNVTLEGEEATTSALSDQNGTAVFPVQARGSYRIKAGAEQYQPVSMEVEAGIADKEVQVVLLRGDRFSIVVKDGESGETLQGARVSVEGIEKGISDARGILNLPLPRDKVYLIRVVMDGYQEYYGHQIVESDTAFLTIPLIKAPFTVFISVSNEDADPVDGALVLVNGTPVGSTGSNGRLVLTNLTAGLYQVEIQHPSYVPAQHAVIVATQGEDIATELKYQQENRTIKAVEGTGNAVTGVRISLNGKEAGITGDTGTIAVLLRMNQNYTITAEKDGYHAVAIERMISAKDGTSLISIPMEQDFNWLFLAVAGIGMIIIVVGILVFRRRMHPRSHGKGGGL
;
A
#
# COMPACT_ATOMS: atom_id res chain seq x y z
N MET A 1 64.91 -37.89 109.10
CA MET A 1 65.33 -37.85 107.68
C MET A 1 64.06 -37.78 106.85
N GLN A 2 63.69 -36.59 106.36
CA GLN A 2 63.71 -36.19 104.93
C GLN A 2 62.73 -37.05 104.07
N ARG A 3 61.70 -36.57 103.34
CA ARG A 3 61.38 -35.30 102.64
C ARG A 3 59.85 -35.25 102.40
N CYS A 4 59.16 -34.10 102.58
CA CYS A 4 58.71 -33.15 101.54
C CYS A 4 58.04 -33.74 100.28
N GLY A 5 56.77 -33.36 100.06
CA GLY A 5 56.13 -33.32 98.74
C GLY A 5 54.68 -33.83 98.74
N GLY A 6 53.69 -32.92 98.77
CA GLY A 6 52.29 -33.34 98.53
C GLY A 6 51.16 -32.45 99.06
N THR A 7 51.39 -31.18 99.43
CA THR A 7 50.33 -30.30 99.96
C THR A 7 50.23 -28.97 99.21
N LEU A 8 50.16 -29.03 97.88
CA LEU A 8 49.84 -27.85 97.05
C LEU A 8 49.07 -28.17 95.76
N PHE A 9 48.42 -29.35 95.67
CA PHE A 9 47.63 -29.73 94.48
C PHE A 9 46.16 -30.10 94.79
N ILE A 10 45.75 -30.05 96.06
CA ILE A 10 44.40 -30.45 96.48
C ILE A 10 43.51 -29.25 96.87
N ALA A 11 44.06 -28.02 96.91
CA ALA A 11 43.30 -26.80 97.17
C ALA A 11 42.86 -26.01 95.92
N ILE A 12 43.30 -26.42 94.71
CA ILE A 12 42.88 -25.79 93.44
C ILE A 12 41.91 -26.68 92.64
N PHE A 13 41.66 -27.93 93.07
CA PHE A 13 40.67 -28.81 92.46
C PHE A 13 39.30 -28.82 93.20
N ILE A 14 39.17 -28.08 94.30
CA ILE A 14 37.92 -27.91 95.08
C ILE A 14 37.46 -26.42 95.07
N VAL A 15 37.89 -25.65 94.06
CA VAL A 15 37.32 -24.32 93.74
C VAL A 15 36.78 -24.27 92.29
N LEU A 16 36.82 -25.39 91.56
CA LEU A 16 36.38 -25.48 90.15
C LEU A 16 35.04 -26.23 89.95
N VAL A 17 34.26 -26.48 91.01
CA VAL A 17 32.93 -27.13 90.92
C VAL A 17 31.89 -26.40 91.80
N MET A 18 32.01 -25.08 91.91
CA MET A 18 30.94 -24.20 92.40
C MET A 18 30.88 -22.89 91.61
N THR A 19 31.07 -22.95 90.29
CA THR A 19 30.24 -22.11 89.45
C THR A 19 28.99 -22.93 89.21
N VAL A 20 27.96 -22.67 90.03
CA VAL A 20 26.60 -22.87 89.56
C VAL A 20 26.55 -22.01 88.29
N THR A 21 26.72 -22.64 87.13
CA THR A 21 26.16 -22.09 85.91
C THR A 21 24.68 -22.06 86.26
N SER A 22 24.19 -20.90 86.70
CA SER A 22 22.77 -20.65 86.67
C SER A 22 22.43 -20.88 85.22
N CYS A 23 21.87 -22.05 84.91
CA CYS A 23 21.17 -22.26 83.67
C CYS A 23 20.10 -21.18 83.73
N GLY A 24 20.37 -20.03 83.09
CA GLY A 24 19.40 -18.95 83.03
C GLY A 24 18.16 -19.59 82.45
N ALA A 25 17.01 -19.42 83.09
CA ALA A 25 15.76 -19.88 82.52
C ALA A 25 15.71 -19.33 81.08
N VAL A 26 15.38 -20.19 80.12
CA VAL A 26 15.26 -19.79 78.71
C VAL A 26 13.81 -19.41 78.50
N VAL A 27 13.60 -18.28 77.86
CA VAL A 27 12.30 -17.85 77.37
C VAL A 27 12.22 -18.11 75.86
N MET A 28 11.11 -18.65 75.42
CA MET A 28 10.80 -18.78 73.99
C MET A 28 10.02 -17.55 73.55
N ILE A 29 10.53 -16.81 72.57
CA ILE A 29 9.84 -15.67 71.97
C ILE A 29 9.29 -16.13 70.63
N GLN A 30 7.97 -16.14 70.49
CA GLN A 30 7.29 -16.44 69.24
C GLN A 30 6.81 -15.13 68.60
N VAL A 31 7.27 -14.88 67.38
CA VAL A 31 6.92 -13.68 66.60
C VAL A 31 6.03 -14.09 65.43
N VAL A 32 4.83 -13.52 65.39
CA VAL A 32 3.83 -13.80 64.37
C VAL A 32 3.32 -12.51 63.75
N GLU A 33 2.78 -12.61 62.54
CA GLU A 33 2.06 -11.51 61.92
C GLU A 33 0.67 -11.41 62.55
N LYS A 34 0.28 -10.18 62.89
CA LYS A 34 -1.06 -9.88 63.39
C LYS A 34 -2.09 -10.11 62.28
N GLY A 35 -3.04 -11.02 62.51
CA GLY A 35 -4.10 -11.35 61.55
C GLY A 35 -4.99 -12.50 62.03
N GLU A 36 -5.94 -12.96 61.20
CA GLU A 36 -6.81 -14.10 61.54
C GLU A 36 -6.06 -15.45 61.57
N PHE A 37 -4.94 -15.55 60.86
CA PHE A 37 -4.09 -16.73 60.83
C PHE A 37 -2.75 -16.43 61.50
N VAL A 38 -2.29 -17.37 62.32
CA VAL A 38 -0.98 -17.30 62.97
C VAL A 38 0.09 -17.60 61.92
N ALA A 39 0.63 -16.55 61.28
CA ALA A 39 1.72 -16.65 60.32
C ALA A 39 3.05 -16.30 61.00
N PRO A 40 4.04 -17.23 61.05
CA PRO A 40 5.32 -16.95 61.68
C PRO A 40 6.11 -15.88 60.92
N VAL A 41 6.74 -14.96 61.64
CA VAL A 41 7.59 -13.93 61.03
C VAL A 41 9.06 -14.33 61.15
N GLN A 42 9.59 -14.89 60.08
CA GLN A 42 11.00 -15.24 59.98
C GLN A 42 11.91 -14.01 59.88
N GLY A 43 13.05 -14.06 60.56
CA GLY A 43 14.14 -13.09 60.43
C GLY A 43 13.89 -11.75 61.11
N ALA A 44 12.92 -11.67 62.04
CA ALA A 44 12.68 -10.50 62.87
C ALA A 44 13.84 -10.34 63.86
N LEU A 45 14.45 -9.15 63.92
CA LEU A 45 15.57 -8.83 64.80
C LEU A 45 15.04 -8.49 66.18
N VAL A 46 15.48 -9.24 67.18
CA VAL A 46 15.04 -9.09 68.57
C VAL A 46 16.13 -8.43 69.40
N TYR A 47 15.72 -7.46 70.23
CA TYR A 47 16.57 -6.72 71.15
C TYR A 47 16.09 -6.94 72.58
N SER A 48 17.02 -7.23 73.49
CA SER A 48 16.78 -7.26 74.93
C SER A 48 17.63 -6.20 75.60
N ASN A 49 17.00 -5.32 76.38
CA ASN A 49 17.67 -4.18 77.04
C ASN A 49 18.52 -3.33 76.08
N GLY A 50 18.00 -3.08 74.87
CA GLY A 50 18.69 -2.33 73.81
C GLY A 50 19.81 -3.07 73.06
N THR A 51 20.11 -4.32 73.44
CA THR A 51 21.16 -5.14 72.78
C THR A 51 20.51 -6.16 71.85
N PRO A 52 20.94 -6.28 70.58
CA PRO A 52 20.41 -7.29 69.66
C PRO A 52 20.82 -8.69 70.13
N ILE A 53 19.84 -9.58 70.30
CA ILE A 53 20.07 -10.96 70.77
C ILE A 53 20.04 -11.99 69.63
N GLY A 54 19.38 -11.68 68.51
CA GLY A 54 19.34 -12.56 67.35
C GLY A 54 18.16 -12.29 66.43
N LYS A 55 17.94 -13.19 65.47
CA LYS A 55 16.80 -13.16 64.56
C LYS A 55 15.95 -14.42 64.73
N THR A 56 14.65 -14.29 64.49
CA THR A 56 13.74 -15.45 64.47
C THR A 56 14.02 -16.40 63.30
N ASP A 57 13.77 -17.70 63.52
CA ASP A 57 13.89 -18.77 62.52
C ASP A 57 12.66 -18.87 61.58
N GLU A 58 12.56 -19.94 60.78
CA GLU A 58 11.46 -20.17 59.81
C GLU A 58 10.09 -20.30 60.49
N GLU A 59 10.09 -20.78 61.74
CA GLU A 59 8.92 -20.92 62.60
C GLU A 59 8.61 -19.63 63.40
N GLY A 60 9.38 -18.56 63.20
CA GLY A 60 9.18 -17.28 63.90
C GLY A 60 9.66 -17.32 65.36
N LEU A 61 10.50 -18.28 65.73
CA LEU A 61 10.94 -18.52 67.09
C LEU A 61 12.36 -17.99 67.35
N ILE A 62 12.61 -17.58 68.58
CA ILE A 62 13.95 -17.33 69.10
C ILE A 62 14.00 -17.60 70.60
N GLU A 63 15.07 -18.26 71.05
CA GLU A 63 15.37 -18.46 72.47
C GLU A 63 16.17 -17.29 73.03
N ALA A 64 15.76 -16.79 74.19
CA ALA A 64 16.49 -15.76 74.93
C ALA A 64 16.69 -16.17 76.39
N LEU A 65 17.67 -15.55 77.07
CA LEU A 65 17.83 -15.75 78.52
C LEU A 65 16.79 -14.91 79.27
N SER A 66 15.98 -15.55 80.10
CA SER A 66 15.04 -14.87 80.99
C SER A 66 15.83 -14.02 82.01
N PRO A 67 15.41 -12.77 82.26
CA PRO A 67 16.03 -11.92 83.27
C PRO A 67 16.04 -12.57 84.65
N THR A 68 17.14 -12.42 85.39
CA THR A 68 17.26 -12.95 86.76
C THR A 68 16.68 -12.01 87.83
N GLY A 69 16.39 -10.75 87.46
CA GLY A 69 15.93 -9.68 88.34
C GLY A 69 14.67 -9.01 87.83
N ASP A 70 14.67 -7.68 87.73
CA ASP A 70 13.53 -6.91 87.23
C ASP A 70 13.24 -7.19 85.75
N SER A 71 12.04 -6.82 85.30
CA SER A 71 11.67 -6.87 83.89
C SER A 71 12.55 -5.95 83.04
N VAL A 72 12.96 -6.42 81.88
CA VAL A 72 13.78 -5.69 80.91
C VAL A 72 12.98 -5.38 79.64
N PRO A 73 13.27 -4.27 78.95
CA PRO A 73 12.56 -3.94 77.73
C PRO A 73 12.94 -4.91 76.60
N LEU A 74 11.94 -5.33 75.85
CA LEU A 74 12.05 -6.19 74.67
C LEU A 74 11.56 -5.39 73.47
N ARG A 75 12.33 -5.39 72.38
CA ARG A 75 11.95 -4.74 71.12
C ARG A 75 12.17 -5.68 69.96
N VAL A 76 11.21 -5.75 69.04
CA VAL A 76 11.27 -6.60 67.86
C VAL A 76 11.11 -5.73 66.62
N GLU A 77 12.02 -5.88 65.67
CA GLU A 77 12.02 -5.14 64.42
C GLU A 77 12.04 -6.07 63.22
N LYS A 78 11.19 -5.80 62.22
CA LYS A 78 11.24 -6.45 60.92
C LYS A 78 10.93 -5.43 59.83
N TYR A 79 11.78 -5.36 58.80
CA TYR A 79 11.53 -4.45 57.69
C TYR A 79 10.21 -4.79 56.96
N GLY A 80 9.34 -3.77 56.83
CA GLY A 80 7.95 -3.89 56.36
C GLY A 80 6.92 -4.13 57.47
N TYR A 81 7.31 -4.07 58.74
CA TYR A 81 6.44 -4.14 59.91
C TYR A 81 6.70 -2.96 60.84
N ASP A 82 5.69 -2.58 61.60
CA ASP A 82 5.87 -1.64 62.70
C ASP A 82 6.74 -2.27 63.79
N PRO A 83 7.67 -1.52 64.41
CA PRO A 83 8.46 -2.02 65.52
C PRO A 83 7.54 -2.32 66.70
N TRP A 84 7.76 -3.46 67.34
CA TRP A 84 7.05 -3.84 68.55
C TRP A 84 7.91 -3.60 69.78
N GLU A 85 7.30 -3.10 70.85
CA GLU A 85 7.96 -2.86 72.14
C GLU A 85 7.14 -3.46 73.29
N GLY A 86 7.84 -4.05 74.26
CA GLY A 86 7.25 -4.63 75.45
C GLY A 86 8.30 -4.90 76.52
N THR A 87 8.01 -5.80 77.45
CA THR A 87 8.93 -6.18 78.53
C THR A 87 8.92 -7.67 78.76
N ILE A 88 10.06 -8.23 79.15
CA ILE A 88 10.18 -9.61 79.61
C ILE A 88 10.61 -9.61 81.09
N GLY A 89 9.90 -10.38 81.92
CA GLY A 89 10.13 -10.48 83.36
C GLY A 89 10.94 -11.71 83.77
N PRO A 90 11.28 -11.82 85.07
CA PRO A 90 11.86 -13.06 85.60
C PRO A 90 10.84 -14.20 85.54
N LYS A 91 11.33 -15.42 85.26
CA LYS A 91 10.51 -16.64 85.14
C LYS A 91 9.42 -16.58 84.06
N THR A 92 9.63 -15.79 83.01
CA THR A 92 8.82 -15.88 81.80
C THR A 92 9.29 -17.08 80.97
N ASP A 93 8.36 -17.99 80.66
CA ASP A 93 8.61 -19.18 79.83
C ASP A 93 8.38 -18.88 78.34
N GLU A 94 7.39 -18.03 78.03
CA GLU A 94 7.01 -17.69 76.65
C GLU A 94 6.60 -16.21 76.51
N VAL A 95 6.96 -15.58 75.40
CA VAL A 95 6.48 -14.25 74.99
C VAL A 95 5.94 -14.34 73.58
N PHE A 96 4.68 -13.95 73.41
CA PHE A 96 4.03 -13.85 72.11
C PHE A 96 4.11 -12.42 71.60
N VAL A 97 4.66 -12.24 70.40
CA VAL A 97 4.84 -10.94 69.75
C VAL A 97 4.06 -10.93 68.44
N GLU A 98 3.06 -10.05 68.36
CA GLU A 98 2.31 -9.82 67.14
C GLU A 98 2.86 -8.58 66.43
N LEU A 99 3.49 -8.78 65.26
CA LEU A 99 3.93 -7.69 64.40
C LEU A 99 2.81 -7.30 63.44
N GLN A 100 2.48 -6.02 63.40
CA GLN A 100 1.60 -5.44 62.40
C GLN A 100 2.42 -5.01 61.20
N ARG A 101 1.92 -5.28 59.98
CA ARG A 101 2.54 -4.76 58.76
C ARG A 101 2.56 -3.24 58.80
N ALA A 102 3.63 -2.66 58.27
CA ALA A 102 3.76 -1.21 58.23
C ALA A 102 2.71 -0.62 57.28
N GLU A 103 2.11 0.49 57.69
CA GLU A 103 1.27 1.31 56.82
C GLU A 103 2.13 2.15 55.88
N LEU A 104 1.84 2.08 54.59
CA LEU A 104 2.53 2.77 53.50
C LEU A 104 1.53 3.60 52.71
N SER A 105 2.03 4.53 51.90
CA SER A 105 1.20 5.29 50.96
C SER A 105 1.31 4.73 49.53
N LEU A 106 0.17 4.54 48.89
CA LEU A 106 0.05 4.30 47.45
C LEU A 106 -0.49 5.55 46.77
N SER A 107 0.33 6.22 45.96
CA SER A 107 -0.08 7.35 45.13
C SER A 107 -0.43 6.86 43.72
N VAL A 108 -1.66 7.13 43.28
CA VAL A 108 -2.15 6.84 41.95
C VAL A 108 -2.22 8.15 41.18
N HIS A 109 -1.46 8.27 40.09
CA HIS A 109 -1.42 9.44 39.22
C HIS A 109 -2.18 9.15 37.93
N LEU A 110 -3.17 9.99 37.60
CA LEU A 110 -4.13 9.77 36.53
C LEU A 110 -3.96 10.80 35.42
N TYR A 111 -3.86 10.32 34.17
CA TYR A 111 -3.61 11.17 33.00
C TYR A 111 -4.60 10.89 31.87
N ASP A 112 -4.94 11.92 31.11
CA ASP A 112 -5.67 11.80 29.84
C ASP A 112 -4.74 11.23 28.76
N ALA A 113 -5.18 10.17 28.07
CA ALA A 113 -4.36 9.48 27.07
C ALA A 113 -3.95 10.33 25.87
N ASP A 114 -4.73 11.36 25.51
CA ASP A 114 -4.52 12.16 24.31
C ASP A 114 -3.59 13.35 24.59
N THR A 115 -3.74 13.97 25.76
CA THR A 115 -3.06 15.22 26.14
C THR A 115 -1.91 15.00 27.12
N MET A 116 -1.90 13.86 27.83
CA MET A 116 -1.04 13.61 28.99
C MET A 116 -1.26 14.61 30.15
N ASP A 117 -2.35 15.38 30.12
CA ASP A 117 -2.71 16.28 31.21
C ASP A 117 -3.23 15.47 32.41
N PRO A 118 -2.95 15.91 33.66
CA PRO A 118 -3.45 15.24 34.85
C PRO A 118 -4.97 15.37 34.97
N LEU A 119 -5.62 14.30 35.41
CA LEU A 119 -7.08 14.22 35.53
C LEU A 119 -7.54 14.40 36.97
N ALA A 120 -8.14 15.56 37.26
CA ALA A 120 -8.76 15.87 38.54
C ALA A 120 -10.19 15.31 38.66
N GLY A 121 -10.61 14.96 39.88
CA GLY A 121 -11.97 14.51 40.17
C GLY A 121 -12.31 13.10 39.65
N VAL A 122 -11.31 12.30 39.28
CA VAL A 122 -11.51 10.89 38.91
C VAL A 122 -11.81 10.09 40.17
N ASN A 123 -12.85 9.27 40.14
CA ASN A 123 -13.14 8.35 41.23
C ASN A 123 -12.23 7.14 41.14
N VAL A 124 -11.33 7.00 42.11
CA VAL A 124 -10.41 5.86 42.23
C VAL A 124 -10.87 5.01 43.40
N THR A 125 -11.12 3.73 43.13
CA THR A 125 -11.46 2.71 44.12
C THR A 125 -10.26 1.77 44.27
N LEU A 126 -9.82 1.54 45.50
CA LEU A 126 -8.80 0.56 45.84
C LEU A 126 -9.46 -0.61 46.57
N GLU A 127 -9.45 -1.79 45.95
CA GLU A 127 -9.94 -3.04 46.54
C GLU A 127 -8.75 -3.83 47.11
N GLY A 128 -8.68 -3.95 48.43
CA GLY A 128 -7.73 -4.83 49.13
C GLY A 128 -8.44 -6.05 49.71
N GLU A 129 -7.69 -6.89 50.42
CA GLU A 129 -8.22 -8.11 51.06
C GLU A 129 -9.24 -7.81 52.16
N GLU A 130 -8.96 -6.80 52.99
CA GLU A 130 -9.80 -6.47 54.16
C GLU A 130 -10.82 -5.36 53.90
N ALA A 131 -10.53 -4.47 52.95
CA ALA A 131 -11.34 -3.26 52.75
C ALA A 131 -11.31 -2.76 51.31
N THR A 132 -12.42 -2.12 50.92
CA THR A 132 -12.51 -1.31 49.71
C THR A 132 -12.61 0.15 50.11
N THR A 133 -11.72 0.98 49.57
CA THR A 133 -11.70 2.43 49.82
C THR A 133 -11.82 3.20 48.50
N SER A 134 -12.23 4.46 48.56
CA SER A 134 -12.31 5.31 47.38
C SER A 134 -11.87 6.73 47.68
N ALA A 135 -11.25 7.38 46.70
CA ALA A 135 -10.82 8.76 46.76
C ALA A 135 -10.99 9.43 45.38
N LEU A 136 -11.25 10.74 45.39
CA LEU A 136 -11.20 11.55 44.19
C LEU A 136 -9.76 12.02 43.97
N SER A 137 -9.30 12.03 42.73
CA SER A 137 -8.02 12.63 42.37
C SER A 137 -8.03 14.15 42.54
N ASP A 138 -6.89 14.69 42.97
CA ASP A 138 -6.68 16.13 43.16
C ASP A 138 -6.42 16.88 41.84
N GLN A 139 -6.10 18.19 41.92
CA GLN A 139 -5.81 19.02 40.74
C GLN A 139 -4.55 18.60 39.96
N ASN A 140 -3.67 17.82 40.58
CA ASN A 140 -2.50 17.22 39.95
C ASN A 140 -2.79 15.79 39.47
N GLY A 141 -4.07 15.38 39.47
CA GLY A 141 -4.50 14.05 39.08
C GLY A 141 -4.03 12.96 40.02
N THR A 142 -3.80 13.25 41.30
CA THR A 142 -3.28 12.27 42.27
C THR A 142 -4.35 11.86 43.28
N ALA A 143 -4.50 10.55 43.48
CA ALA A 143 -5.28 9.96 44.58
C ALA A 143 -4.34 9.11 45.45
N VAL A 144 -4.38 9.31 46.77
CA VAL A 144 -3.47 8.64 47.72
C VAL A 144 -4.26 7.73 48.65
N PHE A 145 -3.77 6.51 48.84
CA PHE A 145 -4.40 5.48 49.68
C PHE A 145 -3.42 4.93 50.71
N PRO A 146 -3.85 4.70 51.97
CA PRO A 146 -3.09 3.90 52.90
C PRO A 146 -3.14 2.43 52.49
N VAL A 147 -1.99 1.77 52.45
CA VAL A 147 -1.85 0.35 52.11
C VAL A 147 -0.92 -0.34 53.10
N GLN A 148 -1.11 -1.64 53.30
CA GLN A 148 -0.23 -2.46 54.12
C GLN A 148 0.96 -2.94 53.28
N ALA A 149 2.15 -2.94 53.87
CA ALA A 149 3.34 -3.50 53.23
C ALA A 149 3.09 -4.93 52.75
N ARG A 150 3.57 -5.26 51.53
CA ARG A 150 3.34 -6.56 50.87
C ARG A 150 1.86 -6.93 50.64
N GLY A 151 0.94 -5.96 50.71
CA GLY A 151 -0.47 -6.15 50.36
C GLY A 151 -0.68 -6.18 48.84
N SER A 152 -1.67 -6.95 48.38
CA SER A 152 -2.11 -6.96 46.98
C SER A 152 -3.44 -6.22 46.86
N TYR A 153 -3.53 -5.35 45.86
CA TYR A 153 -4.68 -4.46 45.67
C TYR A 153 -5.09 -4.40 44.19
N ARG A 154 -6.38 -4.16 43.95
CA ARG A 154 -6.90 -3.82 42.62
C ARG A 154 -7.33 -2.36 42.60
N ILE A 155 -6.70 -1.57 41.73
CA ILE A 155 -7.10 -0.19 41.44
C ILE A 155 -8.19 -0.22 40.37
N LYS A 156 -9.30 0.46 40.61
CA LYS A 156 -10.32 0.78 39.61
C LYS A 156 -10.46 2.29 39.51
N ALA A 157 -10.29 2.86 38.33
CA ALA A 157 -10.49 4.30 38.11
C ALA A 157 -11.62 4.52 37.11
N GLY A 158 -12.50 5.48 37.42
CA GLY A 158 -13.61 5.86 36.57
C GLY A 158 -13.89 7.36 36.63
N ALA A 159 -14.09 7.96 35.46
CA ALA A 159 -14.44 9.36 35.31
C ALA A 159 -15.51 9.52 34.21
N GLU A 160 -16.28 10.60 34.27
CA GLU A 160 -17.23 10.93 33.22
C GLU A 160 -16.50 11.11 31.88
N GLN A 161 -17.06 10.61 30.78
CA GLN A 161 -16.47 10.67 29.43
C GLN A 161 -15.21 9.81 29.22
N TYR A 162 -14.70 9.13 30.24
CA TYR A 162 -13.56 8.21 30.15
C TYR A 162 -14.00 6.76 30.28
N GLN A 163 -13.18 5.87 29.75
CA GLN A 163 -13.35 4.44 29.96
C GLN A 163 -12.85 4.05 31.35
N PRO A 164 -13.59 3.18 32.06
CA PRO A 164 -13.14 2.66 33.33
C PRO A 164 -11.91 1.76 33.11
N VAL A 165 -10.96 1.83 34.03
CA VAL A 165 -9.77 0.98 34.01
C VAL A 165 -9.69 0.17 35.30
N SER A 166 -9.11 -1.03 35.22
CA SER A 166 -8.89 -1.91 36.37
C SER A 166 -7.52 -2.58 36.25
N MET A 167 -6.71 -2.52 37.31
CA MET A 167 -5.39 -3.14 37.33
C MET A 167 -4.98 -3.64 38.72
N GLU A 168 -4.14 -4.67 38.78
CA GLU A 168 -3.52 -5.13 40.04
C GLU A 168 -2.28 -4.31 40.38
N VAL A 169 -2.04 -4.13 41.68
CA VAL A 169 -0.84 -3.54 42.23
C VAL A 169 -0.46 -4.24 43.53
N GLU A 170 0.81 -4.63 43.65
CA GLU A 170 1.39 -5.08 44.91
C GLU A 170 2.08 -3.91 45.62
N ALA A 171 1.72 -3.67 46.88
CA ALA A 171 2.44 -2.76 47.76
C ALA A 171 3.77 -3.39 48.16
N GLY A 172 4.85 -2.61 48.08
CA GLY A 172 6.18 -3.08 48.47
C GLY A 172 6.40 -3.01 49.98
N ILE A 173 7.57 -2.52 50.35
CA ILE A 173 8.02 -2.28 51.72
C ILE A 173 8.34 -0.79 51.96
N ALA A 174 7.93 0.06 51.03
CA ALA A 174 8.05 1.51 51.03
C ALA A 174 6.90 2.08 50.18
N ASP A 175 6.66 3.37 50.31
CA ASP A 175 5.65 4.09 49.52
C ASP A 175 5.82 3.81 48.02
N LYS A 176 4.69 3.74 47.32
CA LYS A 176 4.65 3.36 45.91
C LYS A 176 3.82 4.35 45.12
N GLU A 177 4.30 4.65 43.92
CA GLU A 177 3.58 5.47 42.94
C GLU A 177 3.21 4.61 41.73
N VAL A 178 2.00 4.81 41.21
CA VAL A 178 1.49 4.13 40.01
C VAL A 178 0.88 5.15 39.08
N GLN A 179 1.15 5.01 37.78
CA GLN A 179 0.55 5.85 36.75
C GLN A 179 -0.57 5.08 36.05
N VAL A 180 -1.70 5.76 35.83
CA VAL A 180 -2.89 5.23 35.21
C VAL A 180 -3.33 6.20 34.12
N VAL A 181 -3.41 5.71 32.88
CA VAL A 181 -3.82 6.52 31.73
C VAL A 181 -5.26 6.16 31.36
N LEU A 182 -6.14 7.15 31.28
CA LEU A 182 -7.55 6.96 30.95
C LEU A 182 -7.80 7.38 29.50
N LEU A 183 -8.42 6.48 28.74
CA LEU A 183 -8.88 6.74 27.39
C LEU A 183 -10.25 7.40 27.42
N ARG A 184 -10.43 8.42 26.59
CA ARG A 184 -11.73 9.05 26.40
C ARG A 184 -12.69 8.06 25.73
N GLY A 185 -13.80 7.77 26.39
CA GLY A 185 -14.89 6.92 25.89
C GLY A 185 -15.95 7.68 25.10
N ASP A 186 -15.93 9.01 25.15
CA ASP A 186 -16.87 9.90 24.44
C ASP A 186 -16.37 10.34 23.04
N ARG A 187 -15.19 9.88 22.63
CA ARG A 187 -14.60 10.15 21.32
C ARG A 187 -13.79 8.98 20.77
N PHE A 188 -13.70 8.93 19.45
CA PHE A 188 -12.73 8.14 18.71
C PHE A 188 -12.27 8.92 17.49
N SER A 189 -11.20 8.47 16.85
CA SER A 189 -10.67 9.12 15.64
C SER A 189 -10.89 8.23 14.43
N ILE A 190 -11.23 8.83 13.29
CA ILE A 190 -11.15 8.15 12.00
C ILE A 190 -9.81 8.46 11.36
N VAL A 191 -9.18 7.44 10.79
CA VAL A 191 -7.99 7.58 9.94
C VAL A 191 -8.37 7.17 8.53
N VAL A 192 -8.36 8.12 7.60
CA VAL A 192 -8.65 7.85 6.19
C VAL A 192 -7.34 7.55 5.47
N LYS A 193 -7.30 6.44 4.74
CA LYS A 193 -6.10 6.00 4.01
C LYS A 193 -6.44 5.60 2.58
N ASP A 194 -5.45 5.71 1.70
CA ASP A 194 -5.48 5.09 0.40
C ASP A 194 -5.38 3.57 0.58
N GLY A 195 -6.34 2.84 0.04
CA GLY A 195 -6.48 1.40 0.25
C GLY A 195 -5.39 0.55 -0.40
N GLU A 196 -4.64 1.10 -1.36
CA GLU A 196 -3.57 0.39 -2.08
C GLU A 196 -2.19 0.72 -1.48
N SER A 197 -1.87 2.00 -1.36
CA SER A 197 -0.57 2.47 -0.86
C SER A 197 -0.49 2.50 0.67
N GLY A 198 -1.63 2.60 1.37
CA GLY A 198 -1.69 2.78 2.82
C GLY A 198 -1.37 4.22 3.29
N GLU A 199 -1.11 5.15 2.37
CA GLU A 199 -0.86 6.55 2.69
C GLU A 199 -2.09 7.22 3.30
N THR A 200 -1.88 8.17 4.22
CA THR A 200 -2.97 8.91 4.86
C THR A 200 -3.53 9.98 3.93
N LEU A 201 -4.85 10.10 3.88
CA LEU A 201 -5.55 10.99 2.96
C LEU A 201 -6.11 12.23 3.66
N GLN A 202 -5.58 13.40 3.32
CA GLN A 202 -6.05 14.71 3.81
C GLN A 202 -7.23 15.23 3.00
N GLY A 203 -8.25 15.77 3.66
CA GLY A 203 -9.39 16.44 3.01
C GLY A 203 -10.56 15.54 2.66
N ALA A 204 -10.57 14.29 3.11
CA ALA A 204 -11.70 13.39 2.95
C ALA A 204 -12.86 13.85 3.84
N ARG A 205 -14.04 14.09 3.25
CA ARG A 205 -15.25 14.51 3.96
C ARG A 205 -15.91 13.32 4.62
N VAL A 206 -16.14 13.40 5.93
CA VAL A 206 -16.73 12.34 6.73
C VAL A 206 -18.12 12.76 7.22
N SER A 207 -19.11 11.91 7.00
CA SER A 207 -20.44 12.02 7.59
C SER A 207 -20.75 10.77 8.41
N VAL A 208 -21.44 10.96 9.53
CA VAL A 208 -21.89 9.89 10.43
C VAL A 208 -23.39 10.04 10.63
N GLU A 209 -24.15 8.97 10.40
CA GLU A 209 -25.62 8.99 10.42
C GLU A 209 -26.21 10.08 9.49
N GLY A 210 -25.59 10.27 8.33
CA GLY A 210 -25.99 11.29 7.35
C GLY A 210 -25.61 12.73 7.72
N ILE A 211 -25.01 12.97 8.88
CA ILE A 211 -24.59 14.31 9.33
C ILE A 211 -23.09 14.47 9.08
N GLU A 212 -22.69 15.50 8.32
CA GLU A 212 -21.28 15.86 8.13
C GLU A 212 -20.62 16.21 9.46
N LYS A 213 -19.47 15.57 9.74
CA LYS A 213 -18.68 15.78 10.97
C LYS A 213 -17.41 16.59 10.73
N GLY A 214 -16.90 16.60 9.50
CA GLY A 214 -15.73 17.38 9.11
C GLY A 214 -14.93 16.73 8.00
N ILE A 215 -13.68 17.16 7.88
CA ILE A 215 -12.70 16.66 6.90
C ILE A 215 -11.45 16.12 7.61
N SER A 216 -10.81 15.10 7.05
CA SER A 216 -9.55 14.58 7.57
C SER A 216 -8.42 15.61 7.48
N ASP A 217 -7.58 15.69 8.52
CA ASP A 217 -6.44 16.60 8.61
C ASP A 217 -5.24 16.17 7.74
N ALA A 218 -4.11 16.88 7.84
CA ALA A 218 -2.88 16.56 7.08
C ALA A 218 -2.28 15.18 7.39
N ARG A 219 -2.68 14.54 8.50
CA ARG A 219 -2.31 13.18 8.88
C ARG A 219 -3.40 12.17 8.52
N GLY A 220 -4.42 12.60 7.78
CA GLY A 220 -5.60 11.81 7.43
C GLY A 220 -6.52 11.53 8.62
N ILE A 221 -6.41 12.28 9.72
CA ILE A 221 -7.15 12.03 10.96
C ILE A 221 -8.33 12.99 11.08
N LEU A 222 -9.48 12.48 11.50
CA LEU A 222 -10.61 13.27 11.98
C LEU A 222 -11.04 12.79 13.36
N ASN A 223 -10.95 13.65 14.37
CA ASN A 223 -11.44 13.36 15.72
C ASN A 223 -12.97 13.50 15.74
N LEU A 224 -13.67 12.46 16.21
CA LEU A 224 -15.12 12.43 16.31
C LEU A 224 -15.55 12.41 17.78
N PRO A 225 -16.29 13.43 18.26
CA PRO A 225 -16.86 13.44 19.62
C PRO A 225 -18.12 12.55 19.65
N LEU A 226 -17.90 11.26 19.47
CA LEU A 226 -18.92 10.22 19.45
C LEU A 226 -18.52 9.09 20.40
N PRO A 227 -19.46 8.57 21.20
CA PRO A 227 -19.16 7.51 22.15
C PRO A 227 -18.76 6.21 21.48
N ARG A 228 -17.93 5.42 22.16
CA ARG A 228 -17.59 4.05 21.76
C ARG A 228 -18.67 3.05 22.18
N ASP A 229 -18.45 1.77 21.87
CA ASP A 229 -19.37 0.64 22.03
C ASP A 229 -20.70 0.84 21.29
N LYS A 230 -20.63 1.43 20.09
CA LYS A 230 -21.78 1.68 19.23
C LYS A 230 -21.48 1.34 17.77
N VAL A 231 -22.55 1.11 17.03
CA VAL A 231 -22.51 0.98 15.58
C VAL A 231 -22.84 2.33 14.95
N TYR A 232 -22.03 2.75 13.99
CA TYR A 232 -22.21 3.98 13.23
C TYR A 232 -22.28 3.68 11.74
N LEU A 233 -23.24 4.29 11.05
CA LEU A 233 -23.25 4.39 9.60
C LEU A 233 -22.35 5.54 9.16
N ILE A 234 -21.23 5.19 8.54
CA ILE A 234 -20.17 6.13 8.15
C ILE A 234 -20.15 6.25 6.64
N ARG A 235 -20.10 7.49 6.18
CA ARG A 235 -19.89 7.89 4.78
C ARG A 235 -18.61 8.69 4.67
N VAL A 236 -17.70 8.30 3.78
CA VAL A 236 -16.48 9.06 3.50
C VAL A 236 -16.38 9.33 2.00
N VAL A 237 -16.24 10.60 1.64
CA VAL A 237 -16.17 11.07 0.25
C VAL A 237 -14.89 11.85 0.03
N MET A 238 -14.20 11.52 -1.06
CA MET A 238 -13.00 12.22 -1.49
C MET A 238 -12.90 12.19 -3.01
N ASP A 239 -12.53 13.31 -3.62
CA ASP A 239 -12.35 13.39 -5.06
C ASP A 239 -11.23 12.43 -5.53
N GLY A 240 -11.46 11.74 -6.64
CA GLY A 240 -10.55 10.70 -7.14
C GLY A 240 -10.69 9.33 -6.45
N TYR A 241 -11.57 9.20 -5.45
CA TYR A 241 -11.84 7.96 -4.74
C TYR A 241 -13.31 7.54 -4.86
N GLN A 242 -13.56 6.23 -4.78
CA GLN A 242 -14.89 5.68 -4.59
C GLN A 242 -15.40 6.08 -3.21
N GLU A 243 -16.67 6.43 -3.14
CA GLU A 243 -17.33 6.70 -1.87
C GLU A 243 -17.32 5.45 -0.98
N TYR A 244 -16.86 5.61 0.26
CA TYR A 244 -17.07 4.62 1.30
C TYR A 244 -18.42 4.86 1.98
N TYR A 245 -19.23 3.81 2.12
CA TYR A 245 -20.50 3.86 2.82
C TYR A 245 -20.75 2.53 3.54
N GLY A 246 -20.69 2.53 4.88
CA GLY A 246 -20.80 1.28 5.64
C GLY A 246 -21.06 1.47 7.12
N HIS A 247 -21.65 0.44 7.74
CA HIS A 247 -21.77 0.35 9.19
C HIS A 247 -20.42 -0.08 9.79
N GLN A 248 -20.00 0.59 10.85
CA GLN A 248 -18.78 0.29 11.60
C GLN A 248 -19.10 0.16 13.07
N ILE A 249 -18.58 -0.90 13.68
CA ILE A 249 -18.63 -1.10 15.13
C ILE A 249 -17.40 -0.39 15.69
N VAL A 250 -17.62 0.54 16.61
CA VAL A 250 -16.53 1.20 17.35
C VAL A 250 -16.49 0.55 18.72
N GLU A 251 -15.57 -0.38 18.92
CA GLU A 251 -15.40 -1.08 20.19
C GLU A 251 -14.77 -0.14 21.22
N SER A 252 -14.91 -0.49 22.50
CA SER A 252 -14.29 0.24 23.61
C SER A 252 -12.80 0.52 23.37
N ASP A 253 -12.02 -0.47 22.98
CA ASP A 253 -10.57 -0.31 22.74
C ASP A 253 -10.21 0.37 21.40
N THR A 254 -11.18 0.68 20.53
CA THR A 254 -10.94 1.29 19.22
C THR A 254 -10.62 2.78 19.32
N ALA A 255 -9.34 3.12 19.49
CA ALA A 255 -8.88 4.52 19.46
C ALA A 255 -8.95 5.13 18.05
N PHE A 256 -8.57 4.33 17.05
CA PHE A 256 -8.52 4.74 15.65
C PHE A 256 -9.35 3.76 14.80
N LEU A 257 -10.41 4.26 14.18
CA LEU A 257 -11.14 3.56 13.15
C LEU A 257 -10.53 3.87 11.79
N THR A 258 -9.91 2.88 11.14
CA THR A 258 -9.27 3.08 9.84
C THR A 258 -10.26 2.83 8.70
N ILE A 259 -10.43 3.81 7.81
CA ILE A 259 -11.26 3.70 6.61
C ILE A 259 -10.35 3.75 5.36
N PRO A 260 -10.16 2.63 4.66
CA PRO A 260 -9.45 2.61 3.39
C PRO A 260 -10.38 3.06 2.24
N LEU A 261 -9.93 4.00 1.43
CA LEU A 261 -10.60 4.43 0.20
C LEU A 261 -9.94 3.82 -1.03
N ILE A 262 -10.75 3.38 -1.99
CA ILE A 262 -10.29 2.82 -3.26
C ILE A 262 -10.36 3.90 -4.33
N LYS A 263 -9.35 4.04 -5.19
CA LYS A 263 -9.39 5.03 -6.28
C LYS A 263 -10.59 4.80 -7.20
N ALA A 264 -11.27 5.87 -7.58
CA ALA A 264 -12.38 5.80 -8.53
C ALA A 264 -11.83 5.49 -9.93
N PRO A 265 -12.36 4.48 -10.63
CA PRO A 265 -12.02 4.26 -12.03
C PRO A 265 -12.66 5.36 -12.88
N PHE A 266 -11.85 5.92 -13.78
CA PHE A 266 -12.25 6.86 -14.82
C PHE A 266 -12.53 6.10 -16.12
N THR A 267 -13.63 6.48 -16.75
CA THR A 267 -13.91 6.10 -18.13
C THR A 267 -13.34 7.14 -19.07
N VAL A 268 -12.49 6.73 -20.01
CA VAL A 268 -11.92 7.57 -21.08
C VAL A 268 -12.28 6.97 -22.43
N PHE A 269 -12.69 7.81 -23.36
CA PHE A 269 -12.96 7.46 -24.74
C PHE A 269 -11.76 7.80 -25.61
N ILE A 270 -11.51 6.96 -26.61
CA ILE A 270 -10.55 7.24 -27.67
C ILE A 270 -11.33 7.23 -28.97
N SER A 271 -11.24 8.31 -29.72
CA SER A 271 -11.90 8.48 -31.01
C SER A 271 -10.84 8.70 -32.09
N VAL A 272 -10.71 7.75 -33.01
CA VAL A 272 -9.67 7.76 -34.05
C VAL A 272 -10.31 7.91 -35.41
N SER A 273 -9.87 8.93 -36.14
CA SER A 273 -10.26 9.21 -37.52
C SER A 273 -9.02 9.37 -38.40
N ASN A 274 -9.17 9.25 -39.73
CA ASN A 274 -8.11 9.55 -40.67
C ASN A 274 -8.19 11.01 -41.18
N GLU A 275 -7.22 11.43 -41.99
CA GLU A 275 -7.20 12.77 -42.62
C GLU A 275 -8.38 13.05 -43.57
N ASP A 276 -9.15 12.02 -43.97
CA ASP A 276 -10.37 12.13 -44.76
C ASP A 276 -11.64 12.18 -43.87
N ALA A 277 -11.47 12.26 -42.54
CA ALA A 277 -12.49 12.25 -41.48
C ALA A 277 -13.30 10.94 -41.34
N ASP A 278 -12.84 9.86 -41.95
CA ASP A 278 -13.43 8.53 -41.78
C ASP A 278 -12.92 7.86 -40.49
N PRO A 279 -13.75 7.08 -39.78
CA PRO A 279 -13.32 6.34 -38.59
C PRO A 279 -12.28 5.27 -38.94
N VAL A 280 -11.25 5.14 -38.10
CA VAL A 280 -10.22 4.10 -38.26
C VAL A 280 -10.56 2.89 -37.42
N ASP A 281 -10.97 1.80 -38.07
CA ASP A 281 -11.19 0.49 -37.45
C ASP A 281 -9.85 -0.21 -37.15
N GLY A 282 -9.77 -0.92 -36.02
CA GLY A 282 -8.63 -1.78 -35.69
C GLY A 282 -7.34 -1.06 -35.29
N ALA A 283 -7.35 0.25 -35.00
CA ALA A 283 -6.17 0.96 -34.50
C ALA A 283 -5.85 0.47 -33.08
N LEU A 284 -4.64 -0.09 -32.88
CA LEU A 284 -4.15 -0.57 -31.61
C LEU A 284 -3.82 0.61 -30.69
N VAL A 285 -4.35 0.57 -29.47
CA VAL A 285 -4.08 1.56 -28.44
C VAL A 285 -3.17 0.95 -27.38
N LEU A 286 -2.10 1.67 -27.05
CA LEU A 286 -1.21 1.36 -25.94
C LEU A 286 -1.30 2.48 -24.90
N VAL A 287 -1.37 2.11 -23.62
CA VAL A 287 -1.33 3.03 -22.49
C VAL A 287 -0.09 2.72 -21.66
N ASN A 288 0.80 3.70 -21.53
CA ASN A 288 2.13 3.54 -20.93
C ASN A 288 2.91 2.36 -21.53
N GLY A 289 2.79 2.15 -22.84
CA GLY A 289 3.43 1.05 -23.57
C GLY A 289 2.75 -0.32 -23.45
N THR A 290 1.66 -0.44 -22.67
CA THR A 290 0.87 -1.67 -22.56
C THR A 290 -0.31 -1.64 -23.52
N PRO A 291 -0.50 -2.65 -24.41
CA PRO A 291 -1.69 -2.75 -25.25
C PRO A 291 -2.97 -2.88 -24.43
N VAL A 292 -3.95 -2.01 -24.66
CA VAL A 292 -5.24 -2.00 -23.92
C VAL A 292 -6.44 -2.39 -24.79
N GLY A 293 -6.29 -2.37 -26.11
CA GLY A 293 -7.34 -2.76 -27.05
C GLY A 293 -7.16 -2.11 -28.42
N SER A 294 -8.12 -2.33 -29.31
CA SER A 294 -8.18 -1.67 -30.62
C SER A 294 -9.50 -0.95 -30.82
N THR A 295 -9.52 0.10 -31.63
CA THR A 295 -10.76 0.77 -32.05
C THR A 295 -11.67 -0.19 -32.80
N GLY A 296 -12.98 -0.03 -32.63
CA GLY A 296 -13.99 -0.74 -33.43
C GLY A 296 -14.31 -0.02 -34.75
N SER A 297 -15.32 -0.53 -35.47
CA SER A 297 -15.71 -0.03 -36.80
C SER A 297 -16.20 1.42 -36.83
N ASN A 298 -16.54 2.00 -35.69
CA ASN A 298 -16.88 3.41 -35.53
C ASN A 298 -15.68 4.29 -35.14
N GLY A 299 -14.47 3.74 -35.15
CA GLY A 299 -13.23 4.41 -34.77
C GLY A 299 -13.09 4.65 -33.25
N ARG A 300 -13.91 4.01 -32.41
CA ARG A 300 -13.92 4.26 -30.96
C ARG A 300 -13.42 3.09 -30.14
N LEU A 301 -12.79 3.41 -29.01
CA LEU A 301 -12.44 2.49 -27.92
C LEU A 301 -12.83 3.14 -26.58
N VAL A 302 -13.29 2.32 -25.62
CA VAL A 302 -13.61 2.76 -24.25
C VAL A 302 -12.63 2.12 -23.27
N LEU A 303 -12.00 2.95 -22.44
CA LEU A 303 -11.12 2.52 -21.35
C LEU A 303 -11.84 2.77 -20.03
N THR A 304 -12.13 1.73 -19.24
CA THR A 304 -13.04 1.83 -18.07
C THR A 304 -12.36 1.70 -16.70
N ASN A 305 -11.04 1.51 -16.65
CA ASN A 305 -10.30 1.21 -15.41
C ASN A 305 -9.04 2.09 -15.25
N LEU A 306 -9.10 3.35 -15.68
CA LEU A 306 -8.00 4.28 -15.45
C LEU A 306 -8.15 4.95 -14.09
N THR A 307 -7.06 5.24 -13.40
CA THR A 307 -7.10 6.05 -12.18
C THR A 307 -6.71 7.48 -12.53
N ALA A 308 -6.91 8.43 -11.61
CA ALA A 308 -6.44 9.79 -11.85
C ALA A 308 -4.91 9.79 -12.01
N GLY A 309 -4.39 10.42 -13.07
CA GLY A 309 -2.97 10.42 -13.34
C GLY A 309 -2.59 10.81 -14.76
N LEU A 310 -1.29 10.92 -15.00
CA LEU A 310 -0.71 11.18 -16.32
C LEU A 310 -0.44 9.85 -17.03
N TYR A 311 -0.94 9.72 -18.26
CA TYR A 311 -0.76 8.56 -19.12
C TYR A 311 -0.15 8.95 -20.46
N GLN A 312 0.72 8.09 -20.99
CA GLN A 312 1.18 8.14 -22.37
C GLN A 312 0.31 7.22 -23.20
N VAL A 313 -0.49 7.79 -24.11
CA VAL A 313 -1.37 7.04 -25.02
C VAL A 313 -0.73 7.03 -26.40
N GLU A 314 -0.49 5.85 -26.94
CA GLU A 314 0.03 5.63 -28.28
C GLU A 314 -1.00 4.88 -29.12
N ILE A 315 -1.22 5.36 -30.35
CA ILE A 315 -2.19 4.80 -31.28
C ILE A 315 -1.44 4.37 -32.54
N GLN A 316 -1.52 3.07 -32.85
CA GLN A 316 -0.79 2.43 -33.94
C GLN A 316 -1.75 1.74 -34.90
N HIS A 317 -1.49 1.86 -36.20
CA HIS A 317 -2.18 1.09 -37.22
C HIS A 317 -1.28 0.94 -38.45
N PRO A 318 -1.19 -0.24 -39.11
CA PRO A 318 -0.21 -0.48 -40.18
C PRO A 318 -0.32 0.42 -41.42
N SER A 319 -1.47 1.07 -41.62
CA SER A 319 -1.72 1.97 -42.77
C SER A 319 -1.46 3.44 -42.47
N TYR A 320 -1.13 3.78 -41.21
CA TYR A 320 -1.04 5.17 -40.74
C TYR A 320 0.26 5.40 -39.98
N VAL A 321 0.68 6.67 -39.93
CA VAL A 321 1.76 7.11 -39.04
C VAL A 321 1.26 7.06 -37.59
N PRO A 322 1.98 6.42 -36.65
CA PRO A 322 1.57 6.38 -35.24
C PRO A 322 1.43 7.77 -34.62
N ALA A 323 0.49 7.90 -33.69
CA ALA A 323 0.28 9.11 -32.90
C ALA A 323 0.52 8.84 -31.42
N GLN A 324 1.02 9.84 -30.69
CA GLN A 324 1.28 9.77 -29.26
C GLN A 324 0.76 11.01 -28.54
N HIS A 325 0.14 10.80 -27.38
CA HIS A 325 -0.47 11.83 -26.55
C HIS A 325 -0.08 11.64 -25.08
N ALA A 326 0.21 12.75 -24.39
CA ALA A 326 0.28 12.77 -22.93
C ALA A 326 -1.07 13.26 -22.39
N VAL A 327 -1.77 12.42 -21.63
CA VAL A 327 -3.15 12.67 -21.19
C VAL A 327 -3.22 12.67 -19.68
N ILE A 328 -3.84 13.70 -19.09
CA ILE A 328 -4.08 13.80 -17.65
C ILE A 328 -5.51 13.36 -17.40
N VAL A 329 -5.69 12.14 -16.90
CA VAL A 329 -6.99 11.62 -16.49
C VAL A 329 -7.35 12.26 -15.15
N ALA A 330 -8.33 13.15 -15.16
CA ALA A 330 -8.85 13.81 -13.96
C ALA A 330 -10.39 13.91 -13.93
N THR A 331 -11.06 13.68 -15.05
CA THR A 331 -12.52 13.81 -15.20
C THR A 331 -13.13 12.62 -15.93
N GLN A 332 -14.37 12.26 -15.57
CA GLN A 332 -15.10 11.17 -16.22
C GLN A 332 -15.48 11.53 -17.66
N GLY A 333 -15.33 10.56 -18.57
CA GLY A 333 -15.82 10.66 -19.94
C GLY A 333 -14.99 11.55 -20.86
N GLU A 334 -13.72 11.80 -20.52
CA GLU A 334 -12.79 12.50 -21.41
C GLU A 334 -12.65 11.76 -22.75
N ASP A 335 -12.63 12.48 -23.87
CA ASP A 335 -12.52 11.90 -25.23
C ASP A 335 -11.20 12.36 -25.88
N ILE A 336 -10.30 11.42 -26.10
CA ILE A 336 -9.04 11.63 -26.82
C ILE A 336 -9.32 11.49 -28.31
N ALA A 337 -9.62 12.60 -28.96
CA ALA A 337 -9.78 12.66 -30.40
C ALA A 337 -8.40 12.68 -31.10
N THR A 338 -8.16 11.70 -31.96
CA THR A 338 -6.90 11.53 -32.71
C THR A 338 -7.18 11.44 -34.20
N GLU A 339 -6.49 12.26 -34.98
CA GLU A 339 -6.44 12.14 -36.45
C GLU A 339 -5.14 11.42 -36.84
N LEU A 340 -5.26 10.30 -37.57
CA LEU A 340 -4.14 9.55 -38.11
C LEU A 340 -3.90 9.90 -39.58
N LYS A 341 -2.64 10.18 -39.92
CA LYS A 341 -2.22 10.45 -41.30
C LYS A 341 -1.80 9.17 -41.99
N TYR A 342 -2.17 9.03 -43.27
CA TYR A 342 -1.78 7.84 -44.02
C TYR A 342 -0.26 7.71 -44.08
N GLN A 343 0.24 6.50 -43.88
CA GLN A 343 1.62 6.19 -44.21
C GLN A 343 1.75 6.19 -45.73
N GLN A 344 2.69 6.96 -46.26
CA GLN A 344 2.92 7.10 -47.70
C GLN A 344 4.32 6.62 -48.06
N GLU A 345 4.47 6.01 -49.24
CA GLU A 345 5.78 5.65 -49.77
C GLU A 345 5.91 6.02 -51.24
N ASN A 346 7.14 6.40 -51.62
CA ASN A 346 7.49 6.58 -53.02
C ASN A 346 7.57 5.23 -53.72
N ARG A 347 6.86 5.12 -54.83
CA ARG A 347 6.90 3.98 -55.76
C ARG A 347 7.26 4.49 -57.15
N THR A 348 7.95 3.65 -57.91
CA THR A 348 8.28 3.92 -59.31
C THR A 348 7.38 3.06 -60.18
N ILE A 349 6.62 3.69 -61.08
CA ILE A 349 5.88 3.00 -62.13
C ILE A 349 6.76 3.00 -63.38
N LYS A 350 6.93 1.84 -64.02
CA LYS A 350 7.68 1.66 -65.26
C LYS A 350 6.79 1.08 -66.35
N ALA A 351 6.61 1.83 -67.43
CA ALA A 351 5.93 1.33 -68.62
C ALA A 351 6.94 0.63 -69.53
N VAL A 352 6.63 -0.61 -69.94
CA VAL A 352 7.52 -1.44 -70.77
C VAL A 352 6.79 -2.06 -71.95
N GLU A 353 7.47 -2.12 -73.10
CA GLU A 353 7.02 -2.80 -74.30
C GLU A 353 7.85 -4.07 -74.53
N GLY A 354 7.19 -5.16 -74.94
CA GLY A 354 7.83 -6.43 -75.30
C GLY A 354 8.71 -6.99 -74.18
N THR A 355 9.99 -7.27 -74.48
CA THR A 355 10.94 -7.89 -73.55
C THR A 355 11.55 -6.92 -72.52
N GLY A 356 11.04 -5.69 -72.40
CA GLY A 356 11.44 -4.74 -71.35
C GLY A 356 11.87 -3.35 -71.82
N ASN A 357 11.60 -3.00 -73.08
CA ASN A 357 11.93 -1.68 -73.64
C ASN A 357 11.10 -0.59 -72.94
N ALA A 358 11.73 0.49 -72.50
CA ALA A 358 11.04 1.57 -71.82
C ALA A 358 10.10 2.33 -72.76
N VAL A 359 8.86 2.56 -72.33
CA VAL A 359 7.89 3.38 -73.07
C VAL A 359 7.82 4.76 -72.42
N THR A 360 8.42 5.75 -73.07
CA THR A 360 8.36 7.16 -72.68
C THR A 360 7.02 7.79 -73.06
N GLY A 361 6.59 8.85 -72.37
CA GLY A 361 5.41 9.61 -72.74
C GLY A 361 4.08 8.94 -72.42
N VAL A 362 4.05 7.94 -71.53
CA VAL A 362 2.82 7.24 -71.11
C VAL A 362 2.14 8.05 -70.01
N ARG A 363 0.87 8.41 -70.21
CA ARG A 363 0.05 9.05 -69.17
C ARG A 363 -0.33 8.00 -68.14
N ILE A 364 0.02 8.27 -66.88
CA ILE A 364 -0.34 7.42 -65.74
C ILE A 364 -1.41 8.12 -64.91
N SER A 365 -2.50 7.40 -64.62
CA SER A 365 -3.52 7.85 -63.67
C SER A 365 -3.69 6.86 -62.53
N LEU A 366 -3.96 7.39 -61.34
CA LEU A 366 -4.20 6.63 -60.11
C LEU A 366 -5.64 6.87 -59.69
N ASN A 367 -6.44 5.81 -59.64
CA ASN A 367 -7.88 5.88 -59.34
C ASN A 367 -8.63 6.91 -60.22
N GLY A 368 -8.24 6.99 -61.50
CA GLY A 368 -8.82 7.92 -62.47
C GLY A 368 -8.29 9.36 -62.43
N LYS A 369 -7.42 9.72 -61.48
CA LYS A 369 -6.75 11.03 -61.44
C LYS A 369 -5.37 10.96 -62.07
N GLU A 370 -5.08 11.85 -63.02
CA GLU A 370 -3.76 11.91 -63.66
C GLU A 370 -2.66 12.17 -62.62
N ALA A 371 -1.68 11.27 -62.57
CA ALA A 371 -0.50 11.36 -61.73
C ALA A 371 0.70 11.96 -62.46
N GLY A 372 0.74 11.83 -63.80
CA GLY A 372 1.75 12.45 -64.66
C GLY A 372 2.10 11.58 -65.87
N ILE A 373 3.25 11.87 -66.48
CA ILE A 373 3.72 11.20 -67.71
C ILE A 373 5.09 10.54 -67.46
N THR A 374 5.33 9.35 -68.03
CA THR A 374 6.63 8.68 -67.93
C THR A 374 7.75 9.45 -68.64
N GLY A 375 8.90 9.57 -67.99
CA GLY A 375 10.09 10.25 -68.55
C GLY A 375 10.84 9.42 -69.60
N ASP A 376 12.06 9.84 -69.93
CA ASP A 376 12.90 9.22 -70.98
C ASP A 376 13.26 7.75 -70.68
N THR A 377 13.29 7.38 -69.40
CA THR A 377 13.52 6.01 -68.92
C THR A 377 12.25 5.17 -68.84
N GLY A 378 11.11 5.69 -69.31
CA GLY A 378 9.79 5.05 -69.23
C GLY A 378 9.26 4.93 -67.81
N THR A 379 9.79 5.73 -66.88
CA THR A 379 9.44 5.68 -65.45
C THR A 379 8.80 6.98 -64.96
N ILE A 380 7.98 6.87 -63.92
CA ILE A 380 7.48 8.00 -63.12
C ILE A 380 7.51 7.62 -61.63
N ALA A 381 7.91 8.56 -60.77
CA ALA A 381 7.79 8.40 -59.32
C ALA A 381 6.42 8.89 -58.86
N VAL A 382 5.74 8.09 -58.05
CA VAL A 382 4.43 8.40 -57.47
C VAL A 382 4.45 8.16 -55.97
N LEU A 383 3.74 9.01 -55.23
CA LEU A 383 3.58 8.87 -53.78
C LEU A 383 2.25 8.15 -53.51
N LEU A 384 2.31 6.95 -52.93
CA LEU A 384 1.13 6.10 -52.71
C LEU A 384 0.90 5.86 -51.21
N ARG A 385 -0.37 5.87 -50.79
CA ARG A 385 -0.80 5.51 -49.43
C ARG A 385 -0.66 3.99 -49.23
N MET A 386 -0.16 3.56 -48.07
CA MET A 386 0.01 2.15 -47.73
C MET A 386 -1.32 1.45 -47.44
N ASN A 387 -1.35 0.16 -47.75
CA ASN A 387 -2.48 -0.79 -47.66
C ASN A 387 -3.77 -0.25 -48.29
N GLN A 388 -3.63 0.53 -49.37
CA GLN A 388 -4.72 0.97 -50.23
C GLN A 388 -4.64 0.23 -51.57
N ASN A 389 -5.79 -0.08 -52.15
CA ASN A 389 -5.87 -0.61 -53.52
C ASN A 389 -5.90 0.56 -54.50
N TYR A 390 -5.00 0.52 -55.48
CA TYR A 390 -4.95 1.51 -56.56
C TYR A 390 -5.30 0.86 -57.89
N THR A 391 -6.24 1.45 -58.61
CA THR A 391 -6.40 1.24 -60.04
C THR A 391 -5.42 2.14 -60.77
N ILE A 392 -4.37 1.55 -61.33
CA ILE A 392 -3.33 2.26 -62.07
C ILE A 392 -3.64 2.10 -63.56
N THR A 393 -3.93 3.21 -64.24
CA THR A 393 -4.17 3.21 -65.68
C THR A 393 -3.00 3.84 -66.42
N ALA A 394 -2.65 3.24 -67.56
CA ALA A 394 -1.60 3.68 -68.45
C ALA A 394 -2.16 3.87 -69.86
N GLU A 395 -2.03 5.08 -70.39
CA GLU A 395 -2.59 5.46 -71.69
C GLU A 395 -1.53 6.17 -72.55
N LYS A 396 -1.46 5.77 -73.82
CA LYS A 396 -0.61 6.40 -74.82
C LYS A 396 -1.14 6.12 -76.21
N ASP A 397 -1.16 7.15 -77.07
CA ASP A 397 -1.55 6.97 -78.48
C ASP A 397 -0.65 5.94 -79.18
N GLY A 398 -1.27 5.06 -79.96
CA GLY A 398 -0.58 3.93 -80.60
C GLY A 398 -0.41 2.71 -79.69
N TYR A 399 -0.94 2.73 -78.48
CA TYR A 399 -0.97 1.59 -77.55
C TYR A 399 -2.38 1.34 -77.03
N HIS A 400 -2.66 0.09 -76.68
CA HIS A 400 -3.86 -0.26 -75.93
C HIS A 400 -3.75 0.28 -74.50
N ALA A 401 -4.83 0.88 -74.00
CA ALA A 401 -4.91 1.32 -72.62
C ALA A 401 -4.88 0.11 -71.67
N VAL A 402 -4.10 0.23 -70.59
CA VAL A 402 -3.95 -0.82 -69.59
C VAL A 402 -4.42 -0.31 -68.23
N ALA A 403 -5.20 -1.13 -67.53
CA ALA A 403 -5.62 -0.87 -66.16
C ALA A 403 -5.26 -2.08 -65.29
N ILE A 404 -4.51 -1.85 -64.21
CA ILE A 404 -4.19 -2.87 -63.22
C ILE A 404 -4.66 -2.44 -61.84
N GLU A 405 -5.11 -3.39 -61.04
CA GLU A 405 -5.37 -3.16 -59.61
C GLU A 405 -4.18 -3.67 -58.80
N ARG A 406 -3.67 -2.82 -57.91
CA ARG A 406 -2.53 -3.14 -57.06
C ARG A 406 -2.76 -2.61 -55.65
N MET A 407 -2.78 -3.51 -54.67
CA MET A 407 -2.63 -3.15 -53.27
C MET A 407 -1.16 -2.82 -52.99
N ILE A 408 -0.90 -1.68 -52.35
CA ILE A 408 0.46 -1.31 -51.96
C ILE A 408 0.66 -1.70 -50.50
N SER A 409 1.43 -2.74 -50.22
CA SER A 409 1.73 -3.15 -48.84
C SER A 409 3.23 -3.10 -48.53
N ALA A 410 3.57 -3.00 -47.26
CA ALA A 410 4.96 -3.08 -46.78
C ALA A 410 5.65 -4.41 -47.16
N LYS A 411 4.88 -5.46 -47.48
CA LYS A 411 5.40 -6.78 -47.89
C LYS A 411 5.82 -6.86 -49.37
N ASP A 412 5.46 -5.87 -50.21
CA ASP A 412 5.66 -5.97 -51.66
C ASP A 412 7.15 -5.93 -52.08
N GLY A 413 8.07 -5.56 -51.18
CA GLY A 413 9.54 -5.68 -51.30
C GLY A 413 10.21 -4.96 -52.49
N THR A 414 9.44 -4.58 -53.50
CA THR A 414 9.87 -4.01 -54.77
C THR A 414 9.23 -2.63 -54.90
N SER A 415 10.07 -1.61 -54.99
CA SER A 415 9.64 -0.23 -55.21
C SER A 415 9.16 0.03 -56.65
N LEU A 416 9.19 -0.99 -57.51
CA LEU A 416 8.95 -0.91 -58.95
C LEU A 416 7.66 -1.64 -59.34
N ILE A 417 6.72 -0.91 -59.94
CA ILE A 417 5.49 -1.44 -60.52
C ILE A 417 5.65 -1.41 -62.05
N SER A 418 5.73 -2.57 -62.68
CA SER A 418 5.86 -2.68 -64.14
C SER A 418 4.49 -2.78 -64.80
N ILE A 419 4.24 -1.94 -65.81
CA ILE A 419 3.03 -1.95 -66.63
C ILE A 419 3.42 -2.35 -68.06
N PRO A 420 2.95 -3.50 -68.57
CA PRO A 420 3.18 -3.88 -69.96
C PRO A 420 2.30 -3.04 -70.89
N MET A 421 2.89 -2.48 -71.94
CA MET A 421 2.22 -1.69 -72.98
C MET A 421 2.24 -2.48 -74.29
N GLU A 422 1.08 -2.70 -74.88
CA GLU A 422 0.92 -3.39 -76.17
C GLU A 422 0.54 -2.40 -77.27
N GLN A 423 1.22 -2.44 -78.41
CA GLN A 423 0.95 -1.54 -79.53
C GLN A 423 -0.41 -1.85 -80.15
N ASP A 424 -1.19 -0.80 -80.38
CA ASP A 424 -2.46 -0.88 -81.11
C ASP A 424 -2.20 -0.74 -82.61
N PHE A 425 -2.05 -1.86 -83.31
CA PHE A 425 -1.79 -1.88 -84.74
C PHE A 425 -3.06 -1.61 -85.54
N ASN A 426 -3.16 -0.43 -86.15
CA ASN A 426 -4.27 -0.10 -87.05
C ASN A 426 -4.06 -0.72 -88.45
N TRP A 427 -4.74 -1.84 -88.70
CA TRP A 427 -4.65 -2.64 -89.92
C TRP A 427 -5.09 -1.89 -91.20
N LEU A 428 -5.81 -0.77 -91.05
CA LEU A 428 -6.32 0.01 -92.19
C LEU A 428 -5.18 0.59 -93.03
N PHE A 429 -4.04 0.96 -92.41
CA PHE A 429 -2.87 1.49 -93.13
C PHE A 429 -2.16 0.41 -93.96
N LEU A 430 -2.09 -0.83 -93.47
CA LEU A 430 -1.57 -1.96 -94.24
C LEU A 430 -2.51 -2.34 -95.39
N ALA A 431 -3.83 -2.22 -95.20
CA ALA A 431 -4.80 -2.44 -96.27
C ALA A 431 -4.65 -1.39 -97.39
N VAL A 432 -4.47 -0.11 -97.07
CA VAL A 432 -4.25 0.95 -98.07
C VAL A 432 -2.91 0.79 -98.79
N ALA A 433 -1.84 0.43 -98.08
CA ALA A 433 -0.54 0.14 -98.70
C ALA A 433 -0.57 -1.13 -99.58
N GLY A 434 -1.30 -2.16 -99.14
CA GLY A 434 -1.53 -3.39 -99.89
C GLY A 434 -2.35 -3.15 -101.16
N ILE A 435 -3.41 -2.34 -101.08
CA ILE A 435 -4.20 -1.92 -102.25
C ILE A 435 -3.35 -1.09 -103.22
N GLY A 436 -2.50 -0.20 -102.72
CA GLY A 436 -1.54 0.57 -103.54
C GLY A 436 -0.55 -0.33 -104.29
N MET A 437 0.00 -1.35 -103.61
CA MET A 437 0.86 -2.37 -104.22
C MET A 437 0.13 -3.20 -105.27
N ILE A 438 -1.13 -3.59 -105.02
CA ILE A 438 -1.96 -4.31 -105.99
C ILE A 438 -2.26 -3.45 -107.21
N ILE A 439 -2.55 -2.15 -107.05
CA ILE A 439 -2.78 -1.21 -108.17
C ILE A 439 -1.50 -1.03 -109.00
N ILE A 440 -0.32 -0.95 -108.38
CA ILE A 440 0.97 -0.88 -109.07
C ILE A 440 1.23 -2.17 -109.87
N VAL A 441 1.00 -3.34 -109.27
CA VAL A 441 1.19 -4.64 -109.94
C VAL A 441 0.20 -4.84 -111.10
N VAL A 442 -1.06 -4.46 -110.92
CA VAL A 442 -2.09 -4.50 -111.98
C VAL A 442 -1.76 -3.49 -113.09
N GLY A 443 -1.26 -2.30 -112.73
CA GLY A 443 -0.78 -1.30 -113.69
C GLY A 443 0.38 -1.82 -114.57
N ILE A 444 1.36 -2.52 -113.98
CA ILE A 444 2.48 -3.13 -114.70
C ILE A 444 1.99 -4.27 -115.63
N LEU A 445 1.03 -5.09 -115.18
CA LEU A 445 0.44 -6.18 -115.98
C LEU A 445 -0.39 -5.68 -117.17
N VAL A 446 -1.15 -4.59 -117.00
CA VAL A 446 -1.92 -3.97 -118.08
C VAL A 446 -1.01 -3.24 -119.07
N PHE A 447 0.07 -2.60 -118.60
CA PHE A 447 1.05 -1.96 -119.47
C PHE A 447 1.79 -2.98 -120.35
N ARG A 448 2.10 -4.18 -119.82
CA ARG A 448 2.69 -5.29 -120.61
C ARG A 448 1.76 -5.87 -121.67
N ARG A 449 0.43 -5.77 -121.53
CA ARG A 449 -0.54 -6.28 -122.52
C ARG A 449 -0.84 -5.33 -123.69
N ARG A 450 -0.41 -4.06 -123.65
CA ARG A 450 -0.70 -3.05 -124.70
C ARG A 450 0.39 -2.88 -125.76
N MET A 451 1.51 -3.60 -125.71
CA MET A 451 2.53 -3.57 -126.77
C MET A 451 2.64 -4.92 -127.48
N HIS A 452 1.81 -5.11 -128.50
CA HIS A 452 2.08 -6.00 -129.63
C HIS A 452 1.82 -5.22 -130.92
N PRO A 453 2.84 -4.91 -131.74
CA PRO A 453 2.62 -4.39 -133.08
C PRO A 453 2.46 -5.55 -134.08
N ARG A 454 1.35 -5.53 -134.82
CA ARG A 454 1.20 -6.21 -136.11
C ARG A 454 1.85 -5.36 -137.20
N SER A 455 2.63 -5.97 -138.10
CA SER A 455 2.35 -5.99 -139.56
C SER A 455 3.60 -6.24 -140.41
N HIS A 456 3.52 -7.30 -141.25
CA HIS A 456 4.01 -7.48 -142.65
C HIS A 456 5.45 -7.09 -143.03
N GLY A 457 6.20 -7.81 -143.87
CA GLY A 457 5.91 -8.89 -144.82
C GLY A 457 6.76 -8.70 -146.10
N LYS A 458 7.15 -9.83 -146.75
CA LYS A 458 7.94 -10.02 -148.00
C LYS A 458 9.47 -9.92 -147.87
N GLY A 459 10.29 -10.79 -148.46
CA GLY A 459 10.08 -11.98 -149.28
C GLY A 459 11.36 -12.33 -150.07
N GLY A 460 11.51 -13.61 -150.44
CA GLY A 460 12.21 -14.08 -151.65
C GLY A 460 13.73 -14.31 -151.61
N GLY A 461 14.15 -15.55 -151.89
CA GLY A 461 15.53 -15.90 -152.27
C GLY A 461 15.80 -17.41 -152.39
N LEU A 462 15.58 -17.94 -153.60
CA LEU A 462 16.03 -19.21 -154.23
C LEU A 462 15.58 -20.56 -153.66
#